data_AF-R6VH74-F1
#
_entry.id   AF-R6VH74-F1
#
_cell.length_a   1.000
_cell.length_b   1.000
_cell.length_c   1.000
_cell.angle_alpha   90.00
_cell.angle_beta   90.00
_cell.angle_gamma   90.00
#
_symmetry.space_group_name_H-M   'P 1'
#
loop_
_entity.id
_entity.type
_entity.pdbx_description
1 polymer ?
#
loop_
_entity_poly.entity_id
_entity_poly.type
_entity_poly.pdbx_seq_one_letter_code
_entity_poly.pdbx_strand_id
1 'polypeptide(L)' 'MSYMKGKPGEWYQNEHIGGYYDEDGYLEVCVEFGSDADFDTYAVEVMNGDGYYDEDGMFRRYATAED' A
#
# COMPACT_ATOMS: atom_id res chain seq x y z
N MET A 1 15.83 3.21 -19.22
CA MET A 1 15.44 2.41 -18.03
C MET A 1 16.00 1.01 -18.17
N SER A 2 16.91 0.60 -17.28
CA SER A 2 17.34 -0.80 -17.20
C SER A 2 16.28 -1.54 -16.37
N TYR A 3 15.41 -2.30 -17.04
CA TYR A 3 14.40 -3.12 -16.37
C TYR A 3 15.14 -4.25 -15.64
N MET A 4 15.13 -4.24 -14.30
CA MET A 4 15.63 -5.37 -13.52
C MET A 4 14.73 -6.57 -13.82
N LYS A 5 15.15 -7.42 -14.76
CA LYS A 5 14.47 -8.69 -15.04
C LYS A 5 14.87 -9.69 -13.97
N GLY A 6 13.90 -10.21 -13.22
CA GLY A 6 14.11 -11.25 -12.22
C GLY A 6 14.01 -12.66 -12.83
N LYS A 7 14.27 -13.69 -12.03
CA LYS A 7 14.10 -15.07 -12.49
C LYS A 7 12.62 -15.46 -12.44
N PRO A 8 12.08 -16.12 -13.47
CA PRO A 8 10.70 -16.60 -13.47
C PRO A 8 10.36 -17.41 -12.20
N GLY A 9 9.24 -17.06 -11.57
CA GLY A 9 8.75 -17.68 -10.34
C GLY A 9 9.49 -17.25 -9.06
N GLU A 10 10.50 -16.39 -9.14
CA GLU A 10 11.16 -15.82 -7.97
C GLU A 10 10.27 -14.74 -7.33
N TRP A 11 10.15 -14.78 -6.00
CA TRP A 11 9.43 -13.76 -5.24
C TRP A 11 10.32 -12.53 -5.05
N TYR A 12 9.80 -11.36 -5.41
CA TYR A 12 10.37 -10.07 -5.09
C TYR A 12 9.46 -9.32 -4.13
N GLN A 13 10.06 -8.67 -3.14
CA GLN A 13 9.37 -7.81 -2.22
C GLN A 13 10.24 -6.61 -1.85
N ASN A 14 9.61 -5.44 -1.80
CA ASN A 14 10.15 -4.25 -1.17
C ASN A 14 9.14 -3.70 -0.15
N GLU A 15 9.37 -2.48 0.33
CA GLU A 15 8.51 -1.82 1.32
C GLU A 15 7.10 -1.48 0.81
N HIS A 16 6.88 -1.48 -0.51
CA HIS A 16 5.64 -1.04 -1.15
C HIS A 16 4.89 -2.14 -1.93
N ILE A 17 5.59 -3.14 -2.44
CA ILE A 17 5.01 -4.16 -3.32
C ILE A 17 5.67 -5.52 -3.11
N GLY A 18 4.90 -6.57 -3.35
CA GLY A 18 5.34 -7.95 -3.44
C GLY A 18 4.74 -8.65 -4.65
N GLY A 19 5.52 -9.50 -5.30
CA GLY A 19 5.09 -10.15 -6.53
C GLY A 19 6.05 -11.22 -7.03
N TYR A 20 5.62 -11.97 -8.04
CA TYR A 20 6.46 -12.97 -8.72
C TYR A 20 6.90 -12.47 -10.08
N TYR A 21 8.09 -12.85 -10.53
CA TYR A 21 8.47 -12.61 -11.91
C TYR A 21 7.81 -13.62 -12.85
N ASP A 22 7.22 -13.13 -13.95
CA ASP A 22 6.65 -13.96 -15.01
C ASP A 22 7.72 -14.70 -15.84
N GLU A 23 7.30 -15.47 -16.84
CA GLU A 23 8.19 -16.23 -17.72
C GLU A 23 9.17 -15.34 -18.50
N ASP A 24 8.84 -14.06 -18.70
CA ASP A 24 9.65 -13.06 -19.39
C ASP A 24 10.53 -12.25 -18.44
N GLY A 25 10.46 -12.51 -17.13
CA GLY A 25 11.19 -11.85 -16.07
C GLY A 25 10.62 -10.49 -15.65
N TYR A 26 9.37 -10.18 -15.98
CA TYR A 26 8.66 -8.99 -15.50
C TYR A 26 7.96 -9.27 -14.18
N LEU A 27 8.00 -8.30 -13.26
CA LEU A 27 7.35 -8.44 -11.97
C LEU A 27 5.83 -8.31 -12.12
N GLU A 28 5.11 -9.39 -11.82
CA GLU A 28 3.67 -9.36 -11.57
C GLU A 28 3.43 -9.07 -10.09
N VAL A 29 2.92 -7.88 -9.79
CA VAL A 29 2.59 -7.46 -8.42
C VAL A 29 1.34 -8.21 -7.96
N CYS A 30 1.46 -8.98 -6.88
CA CYS A 30 0.36 -9.75 -6.30
C CYS A 30 -0.18 -9.11 -5.02
N VAL A 31 0.67 -8.33 -4.35
CA VAL A 31 0.36 -7.67 -3.08
C VAL A 31 1.01 -6.29 -3.06
N GLU A 32 0.29 -5.32 -2.54
CA GLU A 32 0.82 -3.99 -2.27
C GLU A 32 0.86 -3.82 -0.76
N PHE A 33 1.97 -3.29 -0.26
CA PHE A 33 2.22 -3.02 1.15
C PHE A 33 2.35 -1.51 1.34
N GLY A 34 1.80 -0.98 2.41
CA GLY A 34 1.77 0.46 2.62
C GLY A 34 0.77 0.82 3.70
N SER A 35 0.89 2.03 4.21
CA SER A 35 -0.10 2.59 5.10
C SER A 35 -1.34 2.97 4.29
N ASP A 36 -2.47 3.12 4.95
CA ASP A 36 -3.68 3.58 4.26
C ASP A 36 -3.52 4.97 3.61
N ALA A 37 -2.57 5.79 4.09
CA ALA A 37 -2.16 7.03 3.42
C ALA A 37 -1.57 6.80 2.01
N ASP A 38 -1.08 5.60 1.71
CA ASP A 38 -0.49 5.22 0.41
C ASP A 38 -1.54 4.66 -0.56
N PHE A 39 -2.68 4.17 -0.06
CA PHE A 39 -3.72 3.50 -0.86
C PHE A 39 -5.03 4.28 -0.98
N ASP A 40 -5.14 5.42 -0.30
CA ASP A 40 -6.29 6.34 -0.41
C ASP A 40 -7.63 5.63 -0.06
N THR A 41 -7.58 4.58 0.78
CA THR A 41 -8.74 3.67 0.98
C THR A 41 -9.83 4.32 1.81
N TYR A 42 -9.47 5.17 2.78
CA TYR A 42 -10.41 6.00 3.54
C TYR A 42 -10.40 7.44 3.05
N ALA A 43 -10.03 7.69 1.80
CA ALA A 43 -9.96 9.04 1.24
C ALA A 43 -11.24 9.84 1.51
N VAL A 44 -12.42 9.22 1.42
CA VAL A 44 -13.71 9.90 1.60
C VAL A 44 -14.02 10.20 3.07
N GLU A 45 -13.65 9.33 4.01
CA GLU A 45 -13.88 9.49 5.45
C GLU A 45 -12.82 10.39 6.10
N VAL A 46 -11.60 10.35 5.55
CA VAL A 46 -10.57 11.37 5.72
C VAL A 46 -11.09 12.70 5.19
N MET A 47 -11.75 12.71 4.03
CA MET A 47 -12.37 13.92 3.45
C MET A 47 -13.57 14.41 4.26
N ASN A 48 -14.32 13.53 4.90
CA ASN A 48 -15.48 13.88 5.72
C ASN A 48 -15.10 14.27 7.15
N GLY A 49 -13.80 14.24 7.51
CA GLY A 49 -13.36 14.64 8.84
C GLY A 49 -13.81 13.65 9.91
N ASP A 50 -13.91 12.37 9.53
CA ASP A 50 -14.28 11.27 10.41
C ASP A 50 -13.04 10.49 10.91
N GLY A 51 -11.95 10.50 10.15
CA GLY A 51 -10.59 10.15 10.62
C GLY A 51 -9.61 9.82 9.50
N TYR A 52 -8.34 9.58 9.84
CA TYR A 52 -7.31 9.09 8.92
C TYR A 52 -6.44 8.02 9.57
N TYR A 53 -5.68 7.28 8.78
CA TYR A 53 -4.80 6.22 9.27
C TYR A 53 -3.35 6.69 9.30
N ASP A 54 -2.68 6.51 10.44
CA ASP A 54 -1.27 6.86 10.59
C ASP A 54 -0.35 5.78 9.99
N GLU A 55 0.95 6.05 10.04
CA GLU A 55 2.06 5.27 9.45
C GLU A 55 2.27 3.90 10.12
N ASP A 56 1.76 3.73 11.34
CA ASP A 56 1.59 2.43 11.98
C ASP A 56 0.28 1.74 11.55
N GLY A 57 -0.45 2.36 10.62
CA GLY A 57 -1.80 1.97 10.20
C GLY A 57 -2.87 2.31 11.23
N MET A 58 -2.65 3.26 12.14
CA MET A 58 -3.58 3.56 13.23
C MET A 58 -4.58 4.66 12.86
N PHE A 59 -5.86 4.30 12.87
CA PHE A 59 -6.95 5.25 12.61
C PHE A 59 -7.09 6.28 13.72
N ARG A 60 -6.69 7.50 13.41
CA ARG A 60 -6.98 8.70 14.14
C ARG A 60 -8.34 9.18 13.71
N ARG A 61 -9.34 8.77 14.48
CA ARG A 61 -10.59 9.52 14.56
C ARG A 61 -10.26 10.92 14.97
N TYR A 62 -10.91 11.86 14.31
CA TYR A 62 -11.03 13.16 14.88
C TYR A 62 -11.86 13.01 16.16
N ALA A 63 -11.27 13.37 17.30
CA ALA A 63 -11.98 13.33 18.57
C ALA A 63 -13.14 14.32 18.51
N THR A 64 -14.37 13.82 18.47
CA THR A 64 -15.58 14.60 18.76
C THR A 64 -15.76 14.63 20.26
N ALA A 65 -15.25 15.69 20.90
CA ALA A 65 -15.63 16.01 22.28
C ALA A 65 -16.78 17.02 22.23
N GLU A 66 -18.02 16.52 22.20
CA GLU A 66 -19.19 17.26 22.67
C GLU A 66 -19.90 16.39 23.71
N ASP A 67 -19.60 16.62 24.99
CA ASP A 67 -20.56 17.08 26.02
C ASP A 67 -19.78 17.66 27.22
#